data_AF-A0A3M1MTC0-F1
#
_entry.id   AF-A0A3M1MTC0-F1
#
_cell.length_a   1.000
_cell.length_b   1.000
_cell.length_c   1.000
_cell.angle_alpha   90.00
_cell.angle_beta   90.00
_cell.angle_gamma   90.00
#
_symmetry.space_group_name_H-M   'P 1'
#
loop_
_entity.id
_entity.type
_entity.pdbx_description
1 polymer ?
#
loop_
_entity_poly.entity_id
_entity_poly.type
_entity_poly.pdbx_seq_one_letter_code
_entity_poly.pdbx_strand_id
1 'polypeptide(L)'
;MNAQYFKALERRLGEIATVKQIDWYFGQIEDPDGNQLVRDTPALYIEFRPAEWRTWPGNIQSAMLEFDVHVVTECHYDDHRRFTDDTTGHLALVGDVYKQLMNWRCLLSYVPGLEALAGTESDMVLMESVVRTAQSSDHQLSPFLFTTLSWVSHVFDYSAVPQLQEVLASLELDITYDQGEVQAFTDPQGQPWVDPSGNEWQSV
;
A
#
# COMPACT_ATOMS: atom_id res chain seq x y z
N MET A 1 -4.93 -12.11 7.82
CA MET A 1 -4.59 -13.10 6.77
C MET A 1 -3.92 -12.50 5.53
N ASN A 2 -3.82 -11.17 5.38
CA ASN A 2 -3.25 -10.56 4.16
C ASN A 2 -1.80 -10.06 4.29
N ALA A 3 -1.16 -10.24 5.46
CA ALA A 3 0.14 -9.65 5.79
C ALA A 3 1.26 -10.08 4.82
N GLN A 4 1.36 -11.38 4.54
CA GLN A 4 2.36 -11.94 3.65
C GLN A 4 2.23 -11.43 2.21
N TYR A 5 1.00 -11.30 1.70
CA TYR A 5 0.74 -10.74 0.36
C TYR A 5 1.11 -9.26 0.32
N PHE A 6 0.73 -8.50 1.36
CA PHE A 6 1.11 -7.11 1.48
C PHE A 6 2.63 -6.94 1.51
N LYS A 7 3.35 -7.67 2.36
CA LYS A 7 4.82 -7.58 2.46
C LYS A 7 5.52 -7.98 1.17
N ALA A 8 4.99 -8.96 0.45
CA ALA A 8 5.49 -9.32 -0.87
C ALA A 8 5.27 -8.20 -1.91
N LEU A 9 4.07 -7.62 -1.95
CA LEU A 9 3.73 -6.52 -2.84
C LEU A 9 4.50 -5.24 -2.49
N GLU A 10 4.65 -4.91 -1.21
CA GLU A 10 5.42 -3.79 -0.67
C GLU A 10 6.87 -3.88 -1.14
N ARG A 11 7.52 -5.04 -0.95
CA ARG A 11 8.89 -5.26 -1.45
C ARG A 11 8.97 -5.10 -2.97
N ARG A 12 8.02 -5.69 -3.70
CA ARG A 12 8.01 -5.69 -5.17
C ARG A 12 7.81 -4.30 -5.75
N LEU A 13 6.86 -3.54 -5.21
CA LEU A 13 6.56 -2.18 -5.63
C LEU A 13 7.61 -1.18 -5.12
N GLY A 14 8.29 -1.48 -4.02
CA GLY A 14 9.40 -0.69 -3.49
C GLY A 14 10.64 -0.67 -4.39
N GLU A 15 10.70 -1.52 -5.42
CA GLU A 15 11.71 -1.43 -6.48
C GLU A 15 11.52 -0.19 -7.39
N ILE A 16 10.36 0.49 -7.32
CA ILE A 16 10.09 1.71 -8.08
C ILE A 16 10.72 2.91 -7.36
N ALA A 17 11.84 3.40 -7.88
CA ALA A 17 12.68 4.41 -7.22
C ALA A 17 11.98 5.75 -6.88
N THR A 18 10.87 6.08 -7.54
CA THR A 18 10.13 7.33 -7.32
C THR A 18 9.09 7.25 -6.19
N VAL A 19 8.75 6.04 -5.74
CA VAL A 19 7.77 5.83 -4.68
C VAL A 19 8.39 6.16 -3.34
N LYS A 20 7.73 7.03 -2.57
CA LYS A 20 8.16 7.41 -1.21
C LYS A 20 7.48 6.57 -0.14
N GLN A 21 6.23 6.16 -0.39
CA GLN A 21 5.43 5.42 0.57
C GLN A 21 4.66 4.28 -0.10
N ILE A 22 4.62 3.13 0.55
CA ILE A 22 3.72 2.02 0.24
C ILE A 22 3.02 1.61 1.53
N ASP A 23 1.69 1.62 1.55
CA ASP A 23 0.94 1.30 2.76
C ASP A 23 -0.42 0.64 2.45
N TRP A 24 -1.10 0.15 3.49
CA TRP A 24 -2.47 -0.30 3.41
C TRP A 24 -3.42 0.84 3.10
N TYR A 25 -4.42 0.58 2.29
CA TYR A 25 -5.52 1.51 2.10
C TYR A 25 -6.57 1.33 3.20
N PHE A 26 -6.84 2.39 3.95
CA PHE A 26 -7.86 2.48 5.01
C PHE A 26 -8.83 3.66 4.79
N GLY A 27 -8.85 4.24 3.59
CA GLY A 27 -9.63 5.45 3.32
C GLY A 27 -8.90 6.75 3.64
N GLN A 28 -7.55 6.77 3.62
CA GLN A 28 -6.72 7.97 3.85
C GLN A 28 -7.00 9.13 2.88
N ILE A 29 -7.86 8.91 1.90
CA ILE A 29 -8.26 9.84 0.85
C ILE A 29 -9.56 10.57 1.21
N GLU A 30 -10.36 10.00 2.11
CA GLU A 30 -11.65 10.54 2.56
C GLU A 30 -11.48 11.08 3.98
N ASP A 31 -10.95 12.30 4.13
CA ASP A 31 -11.14 13.02 5.40
C ASP A 31 -12.54 13.66 5.38
N PRO A 32 -13.44 13.33 6.34
CA PRO A 32 -14.69 14.06 6.53
C PRO A 32 -14.52 15.56 6.81
N ASP A 33 -13.35 16.00 7.30
CA ASP A 33 -13.05 17.39 7.64
C ASP A 33 -12.18 18.13 6.60
N GLY A 34 -11.79 17.46 5.51
CA GLY A 34 -11.07 18.07 4.39
C GLY A 34 -9.57 18.31 4.59
N ASN A 35 -8.94 17.76 5.63
CA ASN A 35 -7.49 17.75 5.78
C ASN A 35 -6.88 16.58 5.01
N GLN A 36 -5.78 16.85 4.29
CA GLN A 36 -5.09 15.84 3.51
C GLN A 36 -4.19 14.99 4.42
N LEU A 37 -4.51 13.70 4.56
CA LEU A 37 -3.71 12.71 5.29
C LEU A 37 -2.54 12.15 4.47
N VAL A 38 -2.50 12.41 3.16
CA VAL A 38 -1.44 11.95 2.27
C VAL A 38 -0.22 12.87 2.38
N ARG A 39 0.69 12.54 3.30
CA ARG A 39 1.87 13.38 3.59
C ARG A 39 3.07 13.12 2.67
N ASP A 40 3.25 11.88 2.19
CA ASP A 40 4.46 11.47 1.46
C ASP A 40 4.16 10.95 0.04
N THR A 41 3.78 11.85 -0.87
CA THR A 41 3.64 11.49 -2.30
C THR A 41 4.97 11.59 -3.08
N PRO A 42 5.22 10.75 -4.11
CA PRO A 42 4.34 9.70 -4.65
C PRO A 42 4.14 8.51 -3.69
N ALA A 43 2.87 8.14 -3.49
CA ALA A 43 2.46 7.05 -2.61
C ALA A 43 1.68 5.98 -3.37
N LEU A 44 1.82 4.73 -2.93
CA LEU A 44 1.03 3.59 -3.37
C LEU A 44 0.25 3.02 -2.18
N TYR A 45 -1.08 2.99 -2.26
CA TYR A 45 -1.90 2.32 -1.26
C TYR A 45 -2.47 1.01 -1.80
N ILE A 46 -2.39 -0.06 -1.01
CA ILE A 46 -2.86 -1.39 -1.40
C ILE A 46 -4.15 -1.70 -0.62
N GLU A 47 -5.24 -1.92 -1.35
CA GLU A 47 -6.53 -2.34 -0.81
C GLU A 47 -6.79 -3.79 -1.20
N PHE A 48 -7.06 -4.67 -0.23
CA PHE A 48 -7.46 -6.04 -0.52
C PHE A 48 -8.97 -6.20 -0.37
N ARG A 49 -9.59 -6.85 -1.35
CA ARG A 49 -10.99 -7.26 -1.22
C ARG A 49 -11.11 -8.57 -0.47
N PRO A 50 -12.24 -8.83 0.20
CA PRO A 50 -12.52 -10.13 0.77
C PRO A 50 -12.40 -11.24 -0.28
N ALA A 51 -11.71 -12.32 0.06
CA ALA A 51 -11.53 -13.47 -0.81
C ALA A 51 -12.23 -14.71 -0.24
N GLU A 52 -12.82 -15.51 -1.12
CA GLU A 52 -13.43 -16.79 -0.73
C GLU A 52 -12.38 -17.91 -0.75
N TRP A 53 -12.03 -18.39 0.44
CA TRP A 53 -11.01 -19.41 0.63
C TRP A 53 -11.55 -20.82 0.47
N ARG A 54 -10.77 -21.68 -0.19
CA ARG A 54 -11.04 -23.10 -0.33
C ARG A 54 -9.89 -23.89 0.27
N THR A 55 -10.24 -24.85 1.13
CA THR A 55 -9.26 -25.77 1.73
C THR A 55 -9.13 -27.01 0.86
N TRP A 56 -7.90 -27.32 0.48
CA TRP A 56 -7.53 -28.51 -0.27
C TRP A 56 -6.93 -29.59 0.65
N PRO A 57 -6.84 -30.85 0.18
CA PRO A 57 -6.10 -31.89 0.90
C PRO A 57 -4.67 -31.43 1.24
N GLY A 58 -4.22 -31.73 2.47
CA GLY A 58 -2.92 -31.25 2.98
C GLY A 58 -2.98 -29.89 3.70
N ASN A 59 -4.18 -29.40 4.03
CA ASN A 59 -4.43 -28.13 4.73
C ASN A 59 -3.91 -26.89 3.99
N ILE A 60 -3.71 -27.00 2.68
CA ILE A 60 -3.38 -25.84 1.83
C ILE A 60 -4.69 -25.12 1.54
N GLN A 61 -4.71 -23.81 1.75
CA GLN A 61 -5.85 -22.99 1.35
C GLN A 61 -5.50 -22.22 0.08
N SER A 62 -6.47 -22.01 -0.80
CA SER A 62 -6.30 -21.12 -1.94
C SER A 62 -7.55 -20.29 -2.20
N ALA A 63 -7.35 -19.14 -2.83
CA ALA A 63 -8.42 -18.22 -3.18
C ALA A 63 -8.07 -17.43 -4.45
N MET A 64 -9.09 -16.83 -5.06
CA MET A 64 -8.88 -15.74 -5.99
C MET A 64 -8.85 -14.44 -5.19
N LEU A 65 -7.70 -13.78 -5.16
CA LEU A 65 -7.51 -12.52 -4.45
C LEU A 65 -7.67 -11.37 -5.42
N GLU A 66 -8.66 -10.53 -5.16
CA GLU A 66 -8.81 -9.23 -5.80
C GLU A 66 -8.17 -8.15 -4.92
N PHE A 67 -7.41 -7.25 -5.52
CA PHE A 67 -6.81 -6.12 -4.82
C PHE A 67 -6.66 -4.92 -5.74
N ASP A 68 -6.67 -3.75 -5.15
CA ASP A 68 -6.50 -2.47 -5.81
C ASP A 68 -5.16 -1.85 -5.37
N VAL A 69 -4.45 -1.23 -6.32
CA VAL A 69 -3.29 -0.38 -6.05
C VAL A 69 -3.65 1.04 -6.45
N HIS A 70 -3.73 1.90 -5.44
CA HIS A 70 -4.03 3.31 -5.59
C HIS A 70 -2.74 4.10 -5.71
N VAL A 71 -2.53 4.72 -6.86
CA VAL A 71 -1.39 5.58 -7.15
C VAL A 71 -1.79 7.02 -6.85
N VAL A 72 -1.02 7.68 -5.98
CA VAL A 72 -1.28 9.06 -5.54
C VAL A 72 -0.03 9.92 -5.74
N THR A 73 -0.17 11.00 -6.49
CA THR A 73 0.88 12.02 -6.66
C THR A 73 0.32 13.41 -6.41
N GLU A 74 1.06 14.28 -5.72
CA GLU A 74 0.68 15.68 -5.58
C GLU A 74 0.97 16.48 -6.87
N CYS A 75 0.06 17.37 -7.25
CA CYS A 75 0.31 18.36 -8.28
C CYS A 75 1.03 19.56 -7.65
N HIS A 76 2.25 19.83 -8.09
CA HIS A 76 2.94 21.04 -7.69
C HIS A 76 2.38 22.28 -8.42
N TYR A 77 2.32 23.40 -7.70
CA TYR A 77 2.04 24.72 -8.25
C TYR A 77 3.33 25.55 -8.19
N ASP A 78 3.74 26.12 -9.33
CA ASP A 78 4.81 27.13 -9.35
C ASP A 78 4.34 28.42 -8.65
N ASP A 79 5.27 29.25 -8.18
CA ASP A 79 5.06 30.56 -7.53
C ASP A 79 4.17 31.51 -8.36
N HIS A 80 4.07 31.26 -9.67
CA HIS A 80 3.19 31.95 -10.60
C HIS A 80 1.78 31.32 -10.73
N ARG A 81 1.40 30.39 -9.84
CA ARG A 81 0.17 29.58 -9.90
C ARG A 81 -0.01 28.85 -11.23
N ARG A 82 1.09 28.55 -11.92
CA ARG A 82 1.08 27.72 -13.11
C ARG A 82 1.12 26.28 -12.65
N PHE A 83 0.17 25.50 -13.14
CA PHE A 83 0.16 24.07 -12.95
C PHE A 83 1.43 23.50 -13.60
N THR A 84 2.38 23.03 -12.79
CA THR A 84 3.46 22.19 -13.32
C THR A 84 2.84 20.82 -13.52
N ASP A 85 2.61 20.48 -14.78
CA ASP A 85 1.89 19.29 -15.19
C ASP A 85 2.67 18.01 -14.88
N ASP A 86 2.57 17.55 -13.62
CA ASP A 86 3.20 16.30 -13.18
C ASP A 86 2.40 15.06 -13.62
N THR A 87 1.39 15.24 -14.49
CA THR A 87 0.63 14.15 -15.11
C THR A 87 1.55 13.18 -15.86
N THR A 88 2.65 13.68 -16.44
CA THR A 88 3.65 12.80 -17.07
C THR A 88 4.36 11.90 -16.05
N GLY A 89 4.74 12.44 -14.89
CA GLY A 89 5.35 11.69 -13.79
C GLY A 89 4.38 10.66 -13.20
N HIS A 90 3.13 11.06 -12.98
CA HIS A 90 2.05 10.18 -12.52
C HIS A 90 1.79 9.03 -13.49
N LEU A 91 1.66 9.31 -14.80
CA LEU A 91 1.45 8.27 -15.81
C LEU A 91 2.66 7.32 -15.92
N ALA A 92 3.88 7.83 -15.77
CA ALA A 92 5.07 6.99 -15.72
C ALA A 92 5.03 6.04 -14.51
N LEU A 93 4.66 6.54 -13.33
CA LEU A 93 4.50 5.73 -12.12
C LEU A 93 3.42 4.66 -12.29
N VAL A 94 2.25 5.01 -12.82
CA VAL A 94 1.18 4.05 -13.17
C VAL A 94 1.71 2.96 -14.11
N GLY A 95 2.50 3.34 -15.11
CA GLY A 95 3.15 2.41 -16.03
C GLY A 95 4.17 1.48 -15.35
N ASP A 96 4.92 1.98 -14.37
CA ASP A 96 5.92 1.21 -13.64
C ASP A 96 5.26 0.23 -12.65
N VAL A 97 4.19 0.64 -11.96
CA VAL A 97 3.34 -0.27 -11.17
C VAL A 97 2.84 -1.41 -12.06
N TYR A 98 2.37 -1.10 -13.28
CA TYR A 98 1.93 -2.12 -14.20
C TYR A 98 3.04 -3.12 -14.56
N LYS A 99 4.25 -2.62 -14.90
CA LYS A 99 5.39 -3.47 -15.24
C LYS A 99 5.84 -4.34 -14.06
N GLN A 100 5.75 -3.84 -12.83
CA GLN A 100 6.18 -4.59 -11.65
C GLN A 100 5.25 -5.76 -11.35
N LEU A 101 3.94 -5.59 -11.56
CA LEU A 101 2.92 -6.56 -11.16
C LEU A 101 2.43 -7.47 -12.29
N MET A 102 2.35 -7.01 -13.53
CA MET A 102 1.77 -7.83 -14.60
C MET A 102 2.55 -9.13 -14.82
N ASN A 103 1.85 -10.27 -14.76
CA ASN A 103 2.38 -11.63 -14.83
C ASN A 103 3.42 -11.96 -13.75
N TRP A 104 3.48 -11.18 -12.67
CA TRP A 104 4.35 -11.48 -11.55
C TRP A 104 3.89 -12.75 -10.84
N ARG A 105 4.84 -13.62 -10.54
CA ARG A 105 4.67 -14.83 -9.72
C ARG A 105 5.52 -14.66 -8.48
N CYS A 106 4.88 -14.73 -7.32
CA CYS A 106 5.52 -14.56 -6.03
C CYS A 106 5.73 -15.94 -5.39
N LEU A 107 6.96 -16.19 -4.92
CA LEU A 107 7.28 -17.34 -4.08
C LEU A 107 7.33 -16.91 -2.61
N LEU A 108 7.35 -17.87 -1.69
CA LEU A 108 7.51 -17.60 -0.26
C LEU A 108 8.83 -16.87 0.02
N SER A 109 9.91 -17.23 -0.66
CA SER A 109 11.22 -16.58 -0.50
C SER A 109 11.25 -15.09 -0.85
N TYR A 110 10.22 -14.57 -1.51
CA TYR A 110 10.13 -13.15 -1.85
C TYR A 110 9.59 -12.33 -0.68
N VAL A 111 8.93 -12.98 0.28
CA VAL A 111 8.45 -12.32 1.50
C VAL A 111 9.66 -12.00 2.39
N PRO A 112 9.82 -10.73 2.84
CA PRO A 112 10.86 -10.36 3.80
C PRO A 112 10.88 -11.29 5.02
N GLY A 113 12.05 -11.83 5.36
CA GLY A 113 12.23 -12.79 6.45
C GLY A 113 12.20 -14.26 6.02
N LEU A 114 11.77 -14.56 4.78
CA LEU A 114 11.70 -15.90 4.24
C LEU A 114 12.76 -16.20 3.17
N GLU A 115 13.74 -15.32 2.98
CA GLU A 115 14.75 -15.44 1.92
C GLU A 115 15.51 -16.77 1.95
N ALA A 116 15.66 -17.36 3.14
CA ALA A 116 16.35 -18.64 3.32
C ALA A 116 15.67 -19.81 2.60
N LEU A 117 14.39 -19.68 2.22
CA LEU A 117 13.68 -20.69 1.45
C LEU A 117 14.12 -20.73 -0.02
N ALA A 118 14.77 -19.69 -0.54
CA ALA A 118 15.10 -19.58 -1.95
C ALA A 118 15.85 -20.82 -2.48
N GLY A 119 15.27 -21.48 -3.49
CA GLY A 119 15.85 -22.67 -4.12
C GLY A 119 15.67 -23.97 -3.34
N THR A 120 14.95 -23.95 -2.21
CA THR A 120 14.56 -25.15 -1.46
C THR A 120 13.23 -25.72 -1.97
N GLU A 121 12.92 -26.97 -1.62
CA GLU A 121 11.62 -27.57 -1.92
C GLU A 121 10.46 -26.89 -1.19
N SER A 122 10.75 -26.13 -0.12
CA SER A 122 9.78 -25.37 0.67
C SER A 122 9.47 -24.00 0.08
N ASP A 123 10.12 -23.59 -1.03
CA ASP A 123 9.85 -22.32 -1.70
C ASP A 123 8.59 -22.38 -2.57
N MET A 124 7.45 -22.44 -1.89
CA MET A 124 6.15 -22.60 -2.51
C MET A 124 5.65 -21.29 -3.15
N VAL A 125 4.68 -21.41 -4.06
CA VAL A 125 4.07 -20.25 -4.72
C VAL A 125 3.11 -19.55 -3.78
N LEU A 126 3.36 -18.29 -3.47
CA LEU A 126 2.44 -17.48 -2.67
C LEU A 126 1.35 -16.82 -3.54
N MET A 127 1.75 -16.24 -4.68
CA MET A 127 0.84 -15.60 -5.63
C MET A 127 1.18 -16.05 -7.04
N GLU A 128 0.15 -16.45 -7.78
CA GLU A 128 0.26 -16.95 -9.13
C GLU A 128 -0.31 -15.94 -10.12
N SER A 129 0.53 -15.54 -11.08
CA SER A 129 0.19 -14.73 -12.25
C SER A 129 -0.76 -13.56 -11.95
N VAL A 130 -0.22 -12.49 -11.39
CA VAL A 130 -0.98 -11.26 -11.15
C VAL A 130 -1.42 -10.64 -12.49
N VAL A 131 -2.72 -10.39 -12.63
CA VAL A 131 -3.33 -9.85 -13.86
C VAL A 131 -4.14 -8.60 -13.54
N ARG A 132 -3.96 -7.53 -14.33
CA ARG A 132 -4.77 -6.32 -14.22
C ARG A 132 -6.16 -6.54 -14.80
N THR A 133 -7.20 -6.20 -14.05
CA THR A 133 -8.61 -6.32 -14.46
C THR A 133 -9.22 -4.99 -14.85
N ALA A 134 -8.81 -3.89 -14.21
CA ALA A 134 -9.33 -2.56 -14.50
C ALA A 134 -8.30 -1.45 -14.19
N GLN A 135 -8.61 -0.26 -14.69
CA GLN A 135 -7.94 0.99 -14.32
C GLN A 135 -9.00 2.09 -14.31
N SER A 136 -9.02 2.89 -13.26
CA SER A 136 -9.81 4.11 -13.15
C SER A 136 -8.93 5.25 -12.68
N SER A 137 -9.27 6.47 -13.11
CA SER A 137 -8.57 7.68 -12.72
C SER A 137 -9.58 8.65 -12.15
N ASP A 138 -9.27 9.20 -10.98
CA ASP A 138 -10.09 10.21 -10.34
C ASP A 138 -9.32 11.53 -10.32
N HIS A 139 -10.01 12.59 -10.74
CA HIS A 139 -9.50 13.96 -10.75
C HIS A 139 -10.21 14.84 -9.71
N GLN A 140 -11.10 14.27 -8.88
CA GLN A 140 -11.87 15.02 -7.89
C GLN A 140 -11.03 15.51 -6.72
N LEU A 141 -9.90 14.84 -6.45
CA LEU A 141 -9.06 15.11 -5.30
C LEU A 141 -8.01 16.17 -5.61
N SER A 142 -8.39 17.42 -5.87
CA SER A 142 -7.40 18.50 -6.02
C SER A 142 -6.69 18.76 -4.67
N PRO A 143 -5.34 18.74 -4.59
CA PRO A 143 -4.34 18.84 -5.66
C PRO A 143 -3.67 17.51 -6.06
N PHE A 144 -4.21 16.34 -5.71
CA PHE A 144 -3.64 15.05 -6.07
C PHE A 144 -4.14 14.53 -7.42
N LEU A 145 -3.26 13.82 -8.14
CA LEU A 145 -3.66 12.88 -9.17
C LEU A 145 -3.87 11.53 -8.53
N PHE A 146 -4.98 10.90 -8.89
CA PHE A 146 -5.37 9.62 -8.34
C PHE A 146 -5.65 8.61 -9.45
N THR A 147 -5.08 7.42 -9.33
CA THR A 147 -5.37 6.32 -10.26
C THR A 147 -5.42 5.00 -9.51
N THR A 148 -6.53 4.29 -9.64
CA THR A 148 -6.70 2.95 -9.11
C THR A 148 -6.42 1.94 -10.22
N LEU A 149 -5.54 0.99 -9.93
CA LEU A 149 -5.28 -0.18 -10.76
C LEU A 149 -5.85 -1.41 -10.04
N SER A 150 -6.81 -2.08 -10.66
CA SER A 150 -7.42 -3.28 -10.10
C SER A 150 -6.75 -4.54 -10.62
N TRP A 151 -6.52 -5.48 -9.72
CA TRP A 151 -5.74 -6.69 -9.96
C TRP A 151 -6.46 -7.93 -9.43
N VAL A 152 -6.11 -9.06 -10.03
CA VAL A 152 -6.52 -10.38 -9.57
C VAL A 152 -5.36 -11.35 -9.64
N SER A 153 -5.27 -12.27 -8.66
CA SER A 153 -4.29 -13.34 -8.64
C SER A 153 -4.83 -14.56 -7.90
N HIS A 154 -4.42 -15.76 -8.32
CA HIS A 154 -4.65 -16.96 -7.54
C HIS A 154 -3.59 -17.03 -6.43
N VAL A 155 -4.02 -17.11 -5.17
CA VAL A 155 -3.14 -17.07 -4.01
C VAL A 155 -3.26 -18.32 -3.17
N PHE A 156 -2.20 -18.64 -2.44
CA PHE A 156 -2.11 -19.82 -1.58
C PHE A 156 -1.73 -19.42 -0.16
N ASP A 157 -2.43 -19.98 0.82
CA ASP A 157 -2.06 -19.88 2.21
C ASP A 157 -1.59 -21.24 2.73
N TYR A 158 -0.38 -21.22 3.30
CA TYR A 158 0.32 -22.37 3.86
C TYR A 158 0.42 -22.31 5.39
N SER A 159 -0.27 -21.36 6.04
CA SER A 159 -0.27 -21.18 7.50
C SER A 159 -0.69 -22.44 8.27
N ALA A 160 -1.46 -23.33 7.66
CA ALA A 160 -1.89 -24.60 8.25
C ALA A 160 -0.99 -25.81 7.84
N VAL A 161 0.08 -25.59 7.09
CA VAL A 161 1.05 -26.63 6.73
C VAL A 161 2.11 -26.74 7.83
N PRO A 162 2.22 -27.88 8.55
CA PRO A 162 3.06 -27.99 9.75
C PRO A 162 4.53 -27.59 9.54
N GLN A 163 5.09 -27.90 8.37
CA GLN A 163 6.48 -27.59 8.03
C GLN A 163 6.73 -26.09 7.83
N LEU A 164 5.68 -25.31 7.57
CA LEU A 164 5.75 -23.88 7.27
C LEU A 164 5.17 -23.03 8.41
N GLN A 165 4.59 -23.64 9.45
CA GLN A 165 3.99 -22.93 10.58
C GLN A 165 4.99 -22.08 11.35
N GLU A 166 6.14 -22.65 11.75
CA GLU A 166 7.18 -21.90 12.48
C GLU A 166 7.75 -20.74 11.64
N VAL A 167 7.86 -20.97 10.34
CA VAL A 167 8.41 -20.01 9.38
C VAL A 167 7.44 -18.84 9.17
N LEU A 168 6.16 -19.14 8.97
CA LEU A 168 5.12 -18.12 8.76
C LEU A 168 4.71 -17.40 10.05
N ALA A 169 4.81 -18.04 11.22
CA ALA A 169 4.56 -17.40 12.51
C ALA A 169 5.52 -16.24 12.80
N SER A 170 6.74 -16.27 12.24
CA SER A 170 7.72 -15.18 12.38
C SER A 170 7.33 -13.90 11.62
N LEU A 171 6.34 -13.98 10.72
CA LEU A 171 5.81 -12.84 9.97
C LEU A 171 4.64 -12.14 10.67
N GLU A 172 4.33 -12.49 11.92
CA GLU A 172 3.29 -11.80 12.70
C GLU A 172 3.58 -10.29 12.70
N LEU A 173 2.56 -9.55 12.26
CA LEU A 173 2.58 -8.14 11.96
C LEU A 173 3.00 -7.30 13.18
N ASP A 174 4.11 -6.57 13.05
CA ASP A 174 4.26 -5.25 13.68
C ASP A 174 3.30 -4.28 12.97
N ILE A 175 1.99 -4.36 13.26
CA ILE A 175 1.11 -3.21 13.07
C ILE A 175 1.46 -2.24 14.20
N THR A 176 2.52 -1.47 14.02
CA THR A 176 2.68 -0.23 14.75
C THR A 176 1.60 0.71 14.22
N TYR A 177 0.53 0.86 14.99
CA TYR A 177 -0.20 2.12 14.99
C TYR A 177 0.83 3.16 15.45
N ASP A 178 1.42 3.87 14.50
CA ASP A 178 2.00 5.16 14.83
C ASP A 178 0.80 6.06 15.13
N GLN A 179 0.31 5.97 16.37
CA GLN A 179 -0.36 7.11 16.98
C GLN A 179 0.73 8.17 17.12
N GLY A 180 1.08 8.80 16.01
CA GLY A 180 1.93 9.97 16.01
C GLY A 180 1.30 10.89 17.03
N GLU A 181 2.01 11.14 18.12
CA GLU A 181 1.61 12.13 19.11
C GLU A 181 1.21 13.36 18.30
N VAL A 182 -0.06 13.77 18.44
CA VAL A 182 -0.53 15.03 17.89
C VAL A 182 0.29 16.10 18.59
N GLN A 183 1.43 16.48 18.00
CA GLN A 183 2.18 17.61 18.49
C GLN A 183 1.29 18.82 18.28
N ALA A 184 0.85 19.40 19.39
CA ALA A 184 0.15 20.67 19.40
C ALA A 184 0.90 21.63 18.47
N PHE A 185 0.18 22.24 17.54
CA PHE A 185 0.74 23.22 16.61
C PHE A 185 1.32 24.36 17.46
N THR A 186 2.65 24.45 17.55
CA THR A 186 3.31 25.56 18.22
C THR A 186 3.78 26.59 17.20
N ASP A 187 3.72 27.86 17.56
CA ASP A 187 4.35 28.93 16.80
C ASP A 187 5.89 28.77 16.74
N PRO A 188 6.61 29.59 15.94
CA PRO A 188 8.08 29.54 15.86
C PRO A 188 8.81 29.80 17.19
N GLN A 189 8.10 30.20 18.24
CA GLN A 189 8.60 30.44 19.59
C GLN A 189 8.22 29.32 20.57
N GLY A 190 7.58 28.25 20.09
CA GLY A 190 7.19 27.09 20.88
C GLY A 190 5.94 27.31 21.75
N GLN A 191 5.14 28.34 21.49
CA GLN A 191 3.87 28.58 22.18
C GLN A 191 2.71 27.92 21.43
N PRO A 192 1.67 27.42 22.14
CA PRO A 192 0.47 26.86 21.49
C PRO A 192 -0.14 27.88 20.53
N TRP A 193 -0.45 27.46 19.31
CA TRP A 193 -1.09 28.33 18.33
C TRP A 193 -2.51 28.67 18.80
N VAL A 194 -2.78 29.97 18.95
CA VAL A 194 -4.10 30.51 19.26
C VAL A 194 -4.66 31.13 17.99
N ASP A 195 -5.90 30.80 17.65
CA ASP A 195 -6.53 31.37 16.46
C ASP A 195 -6.80 32.88 16.62
N PRO A 196 -7.10 33.61 15.53
CA PRO A 196 -7.42 35.04 15.60
C PRO A 196 -8.67 35.39 16.44
N SER A 197 -9.48 34.39 16.81
CA SER A 197 -10.64 34.50 17.68
C SER A 197 -10.34 34.22 19.16
N GLY A 198 -9.09 33.87 19.50
CA GLY A 198 -8.66 33.61 20.87
C GLY A 198 -8.92 32.19 21.37
N ASN A 199 -9.23 31.25 20.48
CA ASN A 199 -9.42 29.84 20.87
C ASN A 199 -8.12 29.06 20.75
N GLU A 200 -7.76 28.36 21.84
CA GLU A 200 -6.72 27.34 21.84
C GLU A 200 -7.27 26.07 21.18
N TRP A 201 -6.52 25.50 20.24
CA TRP A 201 -6.85 24.18 19.69
C TRP A 201 -6.64 23.11 20.77
N GLN A 202 -7.72 22.48 21.21
CA GLN A 202 -7.65 21.29 22.04
C GLN A 202 -7.57 20.06 21.14
N SER A 203 -6.50 19.28 21.28
CA SER A 203 -6.39 17.94 20.69
C SER A 203 -7.51 17.05 21.24
N VAL A 204 -8.30 16.44 20.35
CA VAL A 204 -9.23 15.34 20.68
C VAL A 204 -8.45 14.03 20.65
#